data_AF-A0A4Q4CVN9-F1
#
_entry.id   AF-A0A4Q4CVN9-F1
#
_cell.length_a   1.000
_cell.length_b   1.000
_cell.length_c   1.000
_cell.angle_alpha   90.00
_cell.angle_beta   90.00
_cell.angle_gamma   90.00
#
_symmetry.space_group_name_H-M   'P 1'
#
loop_
_entity.id
_entity.type
_entity.pdbx_description
1 polymer ?
#
loop_
_entity_poly.entity_id
_entity_poly.type
_entity_poly.pdbx_seq_one_letter_code
_entity_poly.pdbx_strand_id
1 'polypeptide(L)'
;MKVKNRFRSKGYRYVLPQSLEYRSENDADAPRMTYSFMSLERSADGHRLVVGEYGRKDAPTHRLLRFPIDPGTGLLEADEDGRVEPLDLHDRQLPRMQGAVVADGTWFVTASSGEDVPGDLWAGRPGEWTHHRRVLPTGPEDITYLPQRRQLWTLTEWPGRRWVFPVDADRWR
;
A
#
# COMPACT_ATOMS: atom_id res chain seq x y z
N MET A 1 0.60 16.22 22.42
CA MET A 1 1.35 16.94 23.48
C MET A 1 2.76 16.38 23.55
N LYS A 2 3.77 17.19 23.25
CA LYS A 2 5.17 16.74 23.35
C LYS A 2 5.65 16.85 24.80
N VAL A 3 6.32 15.82 25.31
CA VAL A 3 6.89 15.75 26.66
C VAL A 3 8.41 15.61 26.56
N LYS A 4 9.14 16.28 27.46
CA LYS A 4 10.56 15.99 27.67
C LYS A 4 10.66 14.58 28.26
N ASN A 5 11.27 13.65 27.54
CA ASN A 5 11.63 12.35 28.10
C ASN A 5 13.04 11.93 27.65
N ARG A 6 13.65 10.98 28.37
CA ARG A 6 15.01 10.47 28.14
C ARG A 6 15.09 9.40 27.03
N PHE A 7 13.97 9.04 26.41
CA PHE A 7 13.87 7.99 25.40
C PHE A 7 13.84 8.59 23.98
N ARG A 8 14.17 7.77 22.96
CA ARG A 8 14.06 8.13 21.53
C ARG A 8 12.60 8.20 21.04
N SER A 9 11.74 8.85 21.80
CA SER A 9 10.30 9.01 21.52
C SER A 9 9.98 10.21 20.63
N LYS A 10 10.99 10.97 20.16
CA LYS A 10 10.85 12.28 19.49
C LYS A 10 9.90 13.26 20.22
N GLY A 11 9.80 13.10 21.54
CA GLY A 11 8.96 13.91 22.41
C GLY A 11 7.52 13.43 22.55
N TYR A 12 7.11 12.28 22.03
CA TYR A 12 5.76 11.75 22.25
C TYR A 12 5.63 11.05 23.60
N ARG A 13 4.47 11.21 24.27
CA ARG A 13 4.19 10.58 25.58
C ARG A 13 4.02 9.07 25.47
N TYR A 14 3.46 8.61 24.37
CA TYR A 14 3.24 7.21 24.05
C TYR A 14 3.97 6.89 22.76
N VAL A 15 4.55 5.71 22.70
CA VAL A 15 5.10 5.11 21.48
C VAL A 15 4.32 3.84 21.20
N LEU A 16 4.09 3.54 19.93
CA LEU A 16 3.68 2.19 19.54
C LEU A 16 4.93 1.31 19.64
N PRO A 17 4.94 0.30 20.52
CA PRO A 17 6.07 -0.62 20.60
C PRO A 17 6.14 -1.46 19.32
N GLN A 18 7.34 -1.63 18.78
CA GLN A 18 7.59 -2.60 17.71
C GLN A 18 7.84 -3.96 18.35
N SER A 19 6.99 -4.96 18.04
CA SER A 19 7.14 -6.33 18.53
C SER A 19 7.82 -7.26 17.54
N LEU A 20 7.74 -6.96 16.24
CA LEU A 20 8.21 -7.80 15.14
C LEU A 20 8.79 -6.93 14.01
N GLU A 21 9.71 -7.51 13.24
CA GLU A 21 10.27 -6.95 12.02
C GLU A 21 10.33 -8.03 10.95
N TYR A 22 9.89 -7.73 9.73
CA TYR A 22 10.19 -8.52 8.54
C TYR A 22 11.37 -7.89 7.81
N ARG A 23 12.38 -8.71 7.51
CA ARG A 23 13.55 -8.27 6.76
C ARG A 23 13.49 -8.85 5.36
N SER A 24 13.52 -7.98 4.36
CA SER A 24 13.49 -8.41 2.96
C SER A 24 14.82 -9.04 2.56
N GLU A 25 14.75 -10.24 2.00
CA GLU A 25 15.82 -10.84 1.22
C GLU A 25 15.64 -10.51 -0.27
N ASN A 26 16.70 -10.70 -1.05
CA ASN A 26 16.71 -10.35 -2.47
C ASN A 26 17.72 -11.24 -3.20
N ASP A 27 17.34 -11.71 -4.40
CA ASP A 27 18.25 -12.45 -5.27
C ASP A 27 19.46 -11.59 -5.66
N ALA A 28 20.64 -12.20 -5.71
CA ALA A 28 21.92 -11.49 -5.87
C ALA A 28 21.94 -10.49 -7.05
N ASP A 29 21.29 -10.83 -8.16
CA ASP A 29 21.28 -10.04 -9.39
C ASP A 29 20.00 -9.21 -9.60
N ALA A 30 19.05 -9.26 -8.66
CA ALA A 30 17.80 -8.51 -8.75
C ALA A 30 17.93 -7.11 -8.11
N PRO A 31 17.25 -6.07 -8.64
CA PRO A 31 17.11 -4.80 -7.93
C PRO A 31 16.39 -5.00 -6.59
N ARG A 32 16.92 -4.41 -5.50
CA ARG A 32 16.26 -4.47 -4.19
C ARG A 32 14.87 -3.84 -4.23
N MET A 33 13.90 -4.47 -3.57
CA MET A 33 12.56 -3.92 -3.36
C MET A 33 12.61 -2.72 -2.42
N THR A 34 11.99 -1.60 -2.84
CA THR A 34 11.77 -0.44 -1.97
C THR A 34 10.30 -0.38 -1.56
N TYR A 35 9.98 -0.98 -0.42
CA TYR A 35 8.63 -0.97 0.14
C TYR A 35 8.22 0.45 0.51
N SER A 36 7.16 0.96 -0.11
CA SER A 36 6.69 2.34 0.08
C SER A 36 5.30 2.42 0.69
N PHE A 37 4.44 1.46 0.40
CA PHE A 37 3.07 1.42 0.90
C PHE A 37 2.65 -0.03 1.17
N MET A 38 1.62 -0.18 2.01
CA MET A 38 1.01 -1.48 2.28
C MET A 38 -0.48 -1.36 2.57
N SER A 39 -1.24 -2.41 2.28
CA SER A 39 -2.63 -2.54 2.68
C SER A 39 -2.99 -4.00 2.93
N LEU A 40 -4.23 -4.23 3.38
CA LEU A 40 -4.75 -5.58 3.63
C LEU A 40 -5.84 -5.91 2.61
N GLU A 41 -5.60 -6.94 1.80
CA GLU A 41 -6.65 -7.62 1.05
C GLU A 41 -7.43 -8.51 2.02
N ARG A 42 -8.73 -8.26 2.15
CA ARG A 42 -9.63 -9.09 2.96
C ARG A 42 -10.54 -9.88 2.02
N SER A 43 -10.32 -11.19 1.93
CA SER A 43 -11.17 -12.11 1.17
C SER A 43 -11.71 -13.23 2.07
N ALA A 44 -12.75 -13.94 1.60
CA ALA A 44 -13.25 -15.13 2.27
C ALA A 44 -12.20 -16.26 2.30
N ASP A 45 -11.32 -16.30 1.29
CA ASP A 45 -10.26 -17.29 1.13
C ASP A 45 -8.96 -16.93 1.87
N GLY A 46 -9.05 -16.04 2.87
CA GLY A 46 -7.92 -15.57 3.66
C GLY A 46 -7.53 -14.11 3.38
N HIS A 47 -6.66 -13.59 4.24
CA HIS A 47 -6.12 -12.24 4.14
C HIS A 47 -4.74 -12.26 3.47
N ARG A 48 -4.42 -11.19 2.74
CA ARG A 48 -3.11 -11.04 2.10
C ARG A 48 -2.58 -9.64 2.37
N LEU A 49 -1.28 -9.55 2.64
CA LEU A 49 -0.61 -8.26 2.71
C LEU A 49 -0.32 -7.80 1.28
N VAL A 50 -0.86 -6.66 0.87
CA VAL A 50 -0.53 -6.03 -0.42
C VAL A 50 0.54 -4.99 -0.16
N VAL A 51 1.62 -5.01 -0.95
CA VAL A 51 2.71 -4.03 -0.84
C VAL A 51 3.13 -3.54 -2.22
N GLY A 52 3.83 -2.40 -2.26
CA GLY A 52 4.42 -1.96 -3.51
C GLY A 52 5.44 -0.84 -3.37
N GLU A 53 6.00 -0.48 -4.52
CA GLU A 53 7.03 0.54 -4.65
C GLU A 53 6.43 1.87 -5.09
N TYR A 54 6.93 2.94 -4.49
CA TYR A 54 6.90 4.24 -5.13
C TYR A 54 8.12 4.38 -6.04
N GLY A 55 7.91 5.02 -7.20
CA GLY A 55 9.00 5.41 -8.08
C GLY A 55 8.54 6.45 -9.09
N ARG A 56 9.43 7.37 -9.48
CA ARG A 56 9.18 8.24 -10.64
C ARG A 56 9.27 7.41 -11.93
N LYS A 57 8.88 7.99 -13.07
CA LYS A 57 8.86 7.30 -14.37
C LYS A 57 10.21 6.67 -14.78
N ASP A 58 11.31 7.25 -14.30
CA ASP A 58 12.69 6.83 -14.53
C ASP A 58 13.25 5.89 -13.46
N ALA A 59 12.44 5.49 -12.47
CA ALA A 59 12.83 4.48 -11.51
C ALA A 59 13.07 3.13 -12.21
N PRO A 60 14.03 2.32 -11.73
CA PRO A 60 14.38 1.05 -12.38
C PRO A 60 13.25 0.01 -12.31
N THR A 61 12.39 0.09 -11.30
CA THR A 61 11.29 -0.87 -11.08
C THR A 61 10.03 -0.17 -10.57
N HIS A 62 8.90 -0.83 -10.80
CA HIS A 62 7.61 -0.49 -10.23
C HIS A 62 6.91 -1.81 -9.89
N ARG A 63 7.02 -2.25 -8.64
CA ARG A 63 6.51 -3.56 -8.23
C ARG A 63 5.29 -3.47 -7.31
N LEU A 64 4.38 -4.42 -7.50
CA LEU A 64 3.28 -4.77 -6.59
C LEU A 64 3.43 -6.23 -6.21
N LEU A 65 3.35 -6.54 -4.91
CA LEU A 65 3.45 -7.90 -4.39
C LEU A 65 2.29 -8.18 -3.44
N ARG A 66 1.94 -9.47 -3.32
CA ARG A 66 1.07 -9.97 -2.25
C ARG A 66 1.77 -11.04 -1.45
N PHE A 67 1.67 -10.97 -0.13
CA PHE A 67 2.18 -11.99 0.78
C PHE A 67 1.02 -12.70 1.51
N PRO A 68 1.16 -14.02 1.78
CA PRO A 68 0.17 -14.76 2.54
C PRO A 68 0.17 -14.31 4.01
N ILE A 69 -1.00 -14.36 4.65
CA ILE A 69 -1.15 -14.12 6.10
C ILE A 69 -1.75 -15.38 6.72
N ASP A 70 -1.09 -15.89 7.74
CA ASP A 70 -1.58 -17.01 8.53
C ASP A 70 -2.83 -16.58 9.32
N PRO A 71 -3.97 -17.28 9.18
CA PRO A 71 -5.23 -16.88 9.80
C PRO A 71 -5.29 -17.13 11.31
N GLY A 72 -4.42 -17.99 11.86
CA GLY A 72 -4.35 -18.27 13.30
C GLY A 72 -3.56 -17.22 14.08
N THR A 73 -2.55 -16.63 13.44
CA THR A 73 -1.61 -15.69 14.07
C THR A 73 -1.80 -14.24 13.60
N GLY A 74 -2.34 -14.03 12.39
CA GLY A 74 -2.42 -12.73 11.75
C GLY A 74 -1.08 -12.17 11.28
N LEU A 75 -0.03 -13.02 11.23
CA LEU A 75 1.31 -12.69 10.75
C LEU A 75 1.51 -13.21 9.33
N LEU A 76 2.57 -12.77 8.64
CA LEU A 76 2.94 -13.38 7.35
C LEU A 76 3.20 -14.88 7.53
N GLU A 77 2.63 -15.68 6.65
CA GLU A 77 2.78 -17.14 6.66
C GLU A 77 4.18 -17.51 6.17
N ALA A 78 5.02 -17.97 7.10
CA ALA A 78 6.39 -18.36 6.82
C ALA A 78 6.54 -19.87 6.64
N ASP A 79 7.51 -20.29 5.84
CA ASP A 79 7.91 -21.69 5.71
C ASP A 79 8.66 -22.21 6.94
N GLU A 80 9.12 -23.47 6.88
CA GLU A 80 9.85 -24.13 7.97
C GLU A 80 11.17 -23.43 8.34
N ASP A 81 11.77 -22.68 7.40
CA ASP A 81 12.99 -21.91 7.60
C ASP A 81 12.71 -20.46 8.07
N GLY A 82 11.43 -20.09 8.23
CA GLY A 82 11.00 -18.75 8.61
C GLY A 82 11.02 -17.72 7.49
N ARG A 83 11.07 -18.16 6.22
CA ARG A 83 11.00 -17.29 5.03
C ARG A 83 9.57 -17.11 4.56
N VAL A 84 9.28 -15.96 3.99
CA VAL A 84 7.97 -15.65 3.40
C VAL A 84 8.18 -15.30 1.93
N GLU A 85 7.65 -16.15 1.05
CA GLU A 85 7.61 -15.87 -0.38
C GLU A 85 6.34 -15.11 -0.76
N PRO A 86 6.40 -14.18 -1.73
CA PRO A 86 5.20 -13.54 -2.22
C PRO A 86 4.35 -14.54 -3.01
N LEU A 87 3.02 -14.46 -2.84
CA LEU A 87 2.04 -15.18 -3.66
C LEU A 87 2.11 -14.75 -5.13
N ASP A 88 2.41 -13.47 -5.35
CA ASP A 88 2.67 -12.90 -6.66
C ASP A 88 3.58 -11.69 -6.58
N LEU A 89 4.31 -11.50 -7.68
CA LEU A 89 5.12 -10.32 -7.94
C LEU A 89 4.78 -9.81 -9.34
N HIS A 90 4.32 -8.57 -9.38
CA HIS A 90 4.01 -7.87 -10.62
C HIS A 90 4.99 -6.71 -10.77
N ASP A 91 5.90 -6.80 -11.74
CA ASP A 91 6.83 -5.74 -12.10
C ASP A 91 6.34 -4.92 -13.30
N ARG A 92 7.01 -3.81 -13.61
CA ARG A 92 6.66 -2.86 -14.69
C ARG A 92 5.27 -2.27 -14.51
N GLN A 93 4.90 -2.03 -13.26
CA GLN A 93 3.65 -1.36 -12.88
C GLN A 93 3.74 0.16 -13.08
N LEU A 94 2.76 0.87 -12.54
CA LEU A 94 2.54 2.28 -12.77
C LEU A 94 3.61 3.12 -12.06
N PRO A 95 4.08 4.24 -12.64
CA PRO A 95 4.90 5.19 -11.91
C PRO A 95 4.05 5.98 -10.91
N ARG A 96 4.70 6.50 -9.87
CA ARG A 96 4.14 7.40 -8.84
C ARG A 96 2.96 6.80 -8.07
N MET A 97 2.91 5.47 -7.95
CA MET A 97 1.96 4.81 -7.06
C MET A 97 2.21 5.27 -5.62
N GLN A 98 1.14 5.61 -4.92
CA GLN A 98 1.17 6.02 -3.51
C GLN A 98 0.47 5.01 -2.59
N GLY A 99 -0.26 4.05 -3.17
CA GLY A 99 -0.96 3.01 -2.44
C GLY A 99 -1.59 2.01 -3.39
N ALA A 100 -1.74 0.76 -2.94
CA ALA A 100 -2.48 -0.27 -3.64
C ALA A 100 -3.30 -1.11 -2.67
N VAL A 101 -4.49 -1.55 -3.09
CA VAL A 101 -5.32 -2.54 -2.38
C VAL A 101 -6.03 -3.45 -3.37
N VAL A 102 -6.32 -4.68 -2.96
CA VAL A 102 -7.19 -5.59 -3.71
C VAL A 102 -8.55 -5.68 -3.02
N ALA A 103 -9.61 -5.47 -3.77
CA ALA A 103 -11.00 -5.52 -3.33
C ALA A 103 -11.81 -6.39 -4.29
N ASP A 104 -12.31 -7.52 -3.79
CA ASP A 104 -13.08 -8.50 -4.58
C ASP A 104 -12.39 -8.90 -5.90
N GLY A 105 -11.06 -9.08 -5.87
CA GLY A 105 -10.25 -9.46 -7.04
C GLY A 105 -9.85 -8.31 -7.99
N THR A 106 -10.31 -7.09 -7.73
CA THR A 106 -9.88 -5.88 -8.47
C THR A 106 -8.78 -5.17 -7.68
N TRP A 107 -7.67 -4.87 -8.35
CA TRP A 107 -6.64 -3.99 -7.83
C TRP A 107 -7.07 -2.53 -8.00
N PHE A 108 -6.88 -1.75 -6.94
CA PHE A 108 -7.02 -0.30 -6.95
C PHE A 108 -5.69 0.33 -6.54
N VAL A 109 -5.22 1.29 -7.33
CA VAL A 109 -3.93 1.95 -7.10
C VAL A 109 -4.13 3.46 -7.13
N THR A 110 -3.73 4.15 -6.07
CA THR A 110 -3.67 5.62 -6.03
C THR A 110 -2.34 6.08 -6.62
N ALA A 111 -2.36 7.14 -7.42
CA ALA A 111 -1.14 7.70 -8.00
C ALA A 111 -1.09 9.23 -7.87
N SER A 112 0.06 9.75 -7.47
CA SER A 112 0.29 11.19 -7.36
C SER A 112 0.60 11.81 -8.72
N SER A 113 -0.06 12.94 -9.00
CA SER A 113 0.23 13.76 -10.17
C SER A 113 1.08 15.00 -9.87
N GLY A 114 1.63 15.09 -8.65
CA GLY A 114 2.42 16.23 -8.18
C GLY A 114 1.63 17.23 -7.33
N GLU A 115 2.34 18.25 -6.86
CA GLU A 115 1.76 19.31 -6.02
C GLU A 115 0.68 20.09 -6.79
N ASP A 116 -0.43 20.40 -6.10
CA ASP A 116 -1.61 21.09 -6.63
C ASP A 116 -2.31 20.42 -7.83
N VAL A 117 -1.93 19.20 -8.22
CA VAL A 117 -2.61 18.42 -9.26
C VAL A 117 -3.44 17.31 -8.61
N PRO A 118 -4.75 17.18 -8.92
CA PRO A 118 -5.56 16.06 -8.47
C PRO A 118 -4.93 14.73 -8.86
N GLY A 119 -4.96 13.76 -7.94
CA GLY A 119 -4.38 12.44 -8.16
C GLY A 119 -5.25 11.53 -9.02
N ASP A 120 -4.65 10.45 -9.48
CA ASP A 120 -5.30 9.45 -10.32
C ASP A 120 -5.66 8.20 -9.52
N LEU A 121 -6.72 7.52 -9.95
CA LEU A 121 -7.06 6.17 -9.50
C LEU A 121 -6.92 5.22 -10.68
N TRP A 122 -6.26 4.09 -10.46
CA TRP A 122 -6.20 3.01 -11.43
C TRP A 122 -6.95 1.81 -10.88
N ALA A 123 -7.70 1.14 -11.74
CA ALA A 123 -8.48 -0.04 -11.37
C ALA A 123 -8.32 -1.15 -12.41
N GLY A 124 -8.29 -2.39 -11.96
CA GLY A 124 -8.22 -3.55 -12.86
C GLY A 124 -7.31 -4.65 -12.33
N ARG A 125 -6.40 -5.12 -13.18
CA ARG A 125 -5.40 -6.13 -12.85
C ARG A 125 -4.01 -5.67 -13.30
N PRO A 126 -2.92 -6.17 -12.68
CA PRO A 126 -1.58 -5.91 -13.15
C PRO A 126 -1.41 -6.25 -14.64
N GLY A 127 -1.08 -5.23 -15.44
CA GLY A 127 -0.96 -5.31 -16.90
C GLY A 127 -2.23 -4.93 -17.68
N GLU A 128 -3.38 -4.86 -17.02
CA GLU A 128 -4.69 -4.53 -17.60
C GLU A 128 -5.38 -3.48 -16.73
N TRP A 129 -5.04 -2.22 -16.98
CA TRP A 129 -5.45 -1.10 -16.13
C TRP A 129 -6.44 -0.18 -16.83
N THR A 130 -7.49 0.21 -16.12
CA THR A 130 -8.33 1.36 -16.44
C THR A 130 -7.82 2.59 -15.67
N HIS A 131 -7.53 3.67 -16.40
CA HIS A 131 -7.01 4.91 -15.84
C HIS A 131 -8.13 5.93 -15.57
N HIS A 132 -8.42 6.18 -14.30
CA HIS A 132 -9.36 7.22 -13.87
C HIS A 132 -8.58 8.48 -13.49
N ARG A 133 -8.48 9.41 -14.43
CA ARG A 133 -7.63 10.59 -14.32
C ARG A 133 -8.23 11.66 -13.43
N ARG A 134 -7.43 12.20 -12.49
CA ARG A 134 -7.73 13.37 -11.67
C ARG A 134 -9.02 13.23 -10.85
N VAL A 135 -9.34 12.01 -10.44
CA VAL A 135 -10.55 11.69 -9.67
C VAL A 135 -10.31 11.69 -8.16
N LEU A 136 -9.05 11.82 -7.73
CA LEU A 136 -8.67 11.93 -6.32
C LEU A 136 -8.24 13.37 -5.99
N PRO A 137 -8.48 13.85 -4.77
CA PRO A 137 -7.82 15.03 -4.23
C PRO A 137 -6.30 15.03 -4.43
N THR A 138 -5.70 16.22 -4.40
CA THR A 138 -4.24 16.40 -4.56
C THR A 138 -3.45 15.68 -3.47
N GLY A 139 -2.39 14.98 -3.90
CA GLY A 139 -1.48 14.22 -3.02
C GLY A 139 -2.17 13.06 -2.30
N PRO A 140 -2.87 12.16 -3.01
CA PRO A 140 -3.46 10.99 -2.37
C PRO A 140 -2.34 10.05 -1.88
N GLU A 141 -2.46 9.56 -0.66
CA GLU A 141 -1.52 8.65 -0.03
C GLU A 141 -2.24 7.41 0.50
N ASP A 142 -1.59 6.26 0.33
CA ASP A 142 -2.09 4.95 0.70
C ASP A 142 -3.51 4.65 0.17
N ILE A 143 -3.99 3.43 0.39
CA ILE A 143 -5.39 3.06 0.17
C ILE A 143 -5.70 1.77 0.94
N THR A 144 -6.91 1.66 1.47
CA THR A 144 -7.44 0.42 2.05
C THR A 144 -8.88 0.20 1.63
N TYR A 145 -9.36 -1.03 1.73
CA TYR A 145 -10.73 -1.40 1.41
C TYR A 145 -11.50 -1.73 2.68
N LEU A 146 -12.71 -1.17 2.80
CA LEU A 146 -13.68 -1.44 3.84
C LEU A 146 -14.84 -2.25 3.23
N PRO A 147 -14.83 -3.60 3.35
CA PRO A 147 -15.80 -4.46 2.68
C PRO A 147 -17.26 -4.17 3.06
N GLN A 148 -17.51 -3.83 4.33
CA GLN A 148 -18.86 -3.60 4.87
C GLN A 148 -19.58 -2.44 4.20
N ARG A 149 -18.84 -1.50 3.61
CA ARG A 149 -19.37 -0.34 2.90
C ARG A 149 -19.01 -0.32 1.42
N ARG A 150 -18.23 -1.31 0.95
CA ARG A 150 -17.69 -1.36 -0.41
C ARG A 150 -16.95 -0.07 -0.77
N GLN A 151 -16.19 0.45 0.19
CA GLN A 151 -15.49 1.73 0.06
C GLN A 151 -13.99 1.54 0.08
N LEU A 152 -13.31 2.25 -0.81
CA LEU A 152 -11.89 2.53 -0.71
C LEU A 152 -11.70 3.72 0.22
N TRP A 153 -10.73 3.66 1.11
CA TRP A 153 -10.37 4.74 2.02
C TRP A 153 -8.92 5.12 1.77
N THR A 154 -8.69 6.40 1.56
CA THR A 154 -7.37 6.98 1.31
C THR A 154 -7.29 8.34 2.02
N LEU A 155 -6.10 8.95 2.00
CA LEU A 155 -5.85 10.23 2.64
C LEU A 155 -5.03 11.16 1.74
N THR A 156 -4.83 12.40 2.16
CA THR A 156 -3.95 13.35 1.45
C THR A 156 -2.79 13.85 2.31
N GLU A 157 -1.60 14.05 1.73
CA GLU A 157 -0.38 14.41 2.48
C GLU A 157 -0.18 15.90 2.75
N TRP A 158 -0.73 16.77 1.88
CA TRP A 158 -0.33 18.18 1.85
C TRP A 158 -0.72 18.95 3.11
N PRO A 159 0.18 19.76 3.69
CA PRO A 159 -0.12 20.59 4.86
C PRO A 159 -1.37 21.45 4.67
N GLY A 160 -2.25 21.46 5.67
CA GLY A 160 -3.53 22.20 5.61
C GLY A 160 -4.60 21.55 4.71
N ARG A 161 -4.28 20.48 4.00
CA ARG A 161 -5.18 19.74 3.10
C ARG A 161 -5.15 18.24 3.38
N ARG A 162 -4.94 17.83 4.63
CA ARG A 162 -4.92 16.42 5.05
C ARG A 162 -6.33 15.96 5.38
N TRP A 163 -6.92 15.22 4.45
CA TRP A 163 -8.24 14.65 4.58
C TRP A 163 -8.14 13.14 4.59
N VAL A 164 -9.08 12.49 5.25
CA VAL A 164 -9.32 11.05 5.14
C VAL A 164 -10.70 10.93 4.52
N PHE A 165 -10.81 10.26 3.38
CA PHE A 165 -12.06 10.27 2.62
C PHE A 165 -12.35 8.91 1.99
N PRO A 166 -13.63 8.54 1.87
CA PRO A 166 -14.05 7.35 1.15
C PRO A 166 -14.20 7.63 -0.35
N VAL A 167 -13.99 6.59 -1.15
CA VAL A 167 -14.35 6.49 -2.55
C VAL A 167 -15.20 5.22 -2.72
N ASP A 168 -16.33 5.32 -3.39
CA ASP A 168 -17.17 4.15 -3.67
C ASP A 168 -16.43 3.21 -4.65
N ALA A 169 -16.13 1.98 -4.23
CA ALA A 169 -15.32 1.07 -5.03
C ALA A 169 -16.06 0.64 -6.31
N ASP A 170 -17.38 0.49 -6.25
CA ASP A 170 -18.18 -0.04 -7.36
C ASP A 170 -18.29 0.92 -8.54
N ARG A 171 -18.07 2.21 -8.29
CA ARG A 171 -18.05 3.23 -9.33
C ARG A 171 -16.85 3.08 -10.28
N TRP A 172 -15.79 2.42 -9.85
CA TRP A 172 -14.48 2.46 -10.53
C TRP A 172 -13.94 1.10 -10.95
N ARG A 173 -14.71 0.02 -10.75
CA ARG A 173 -14.37 -1.33 -11.21
C ARG A 173 -14.43 -1.46 -12.73
#